data_AF-A0A4U8TGA3-F1
#
_entry.id   AF-A0A4U8TGA3-F1
#
_cell.length_a   1.000
_cell.length_b   1.000
_cell.length_c   1.000
_cell.angle_alpha   90.00
_cell.angle_beta   90.00
_cell.angle_gamma   90.00
#
_symmetry.space_group_name_H-M   'P 1'
#
loop_
_entity.id
_entity.type
_entity.pdbx_description
1 polymer ?
#
loop_
_entity_poly.entity_id
_entity_poly.type
_entity_poly.pdbx_seq_one_letter_code
_entity_poly.pdbx_strand_id
1 'polypeptide(L)'
;MRYYFITLQDFLTKNKNSSPTQEVLSNFKQSLKSYVANISDSKKESEEHQKNILSSFLSKTFDYSCNTRNKIDLAIYEDSTPKVLFEVKSLSNEGEFIGGGGGGKIP
;
A
#
# COMPACT_ATOMS: atom_id res chain seq x y z
N MET A 1 -15.02 9.38 28.58
CA MET A 1 -15.49 9.05 27.22
C MET A 1 -17.01 9.15 27.18
N ARG A 2 -17.58 9.79 26.17
CA ARG A 2 -19.03 9.80 25.93
C ARG A 2 -19.34 8.79 24.82
N TYR A 3 -20.29 7.90 25.08
CA TYR A 3 -20.81 6.99 24.07
C TYR A 3 -22.12 7.55 23.53
N TYR A 4 -22.24 7.56 22.20
CA TYR A 4 -23.48 7.88 21.51
C TYR A 4 -24.05 6.59 20.94
N PHE A 5 -25.30 6.29 21.30
CA PHE A 5 -26.02 5.17 20.69
C PHE A 5 -26.29 5.51 19.23
N ILE A 6 -25.85 4.63 18.33
CA ILE A 6 -26.18 4.65 16.92
C ILE A 6 -27.01 3.41 16.63
N THR A 7 -28.10 3.55 15.88
CA THR A 7 -28.88 2.38 15.49
C THR A 7 -28.08 1.55 14.48
N LEU A 8 -28.35 0.25 14.41
CA LEU A 8 -27.74 -0.61 13.38
C LEU A 8 -28.04 -0.06 11.97
N GLN A 9 -29.24 0.47 11.75
CA GLN A 9 -29.65 1.03 10.46
C GLN A 9 -28.86 2.29 10.10
N ASP A 10 -28.66 3.20 11.05
CA ASP A 10 -27.84 4.40 10.84
C ASP A 10 -26.37 4.05 10.64
N PHE A 11 -25.87 3.08 11.40
CA PHE A 11 -24.50 2.56 11.26
C PHE A 11 -24.29 1.95 9.87
N LEU A 12 -25.19 1.07 9.42
CA LEU A 12 -25.10 0.45 8.10
C LEU A 12 -25.24 1.49 7.00
N THR A 13 -26.14 2.46 7.14
CA THR A 13 -26.33 3.53 6.14
C THR A 13 -25.09 4.42 6.02
N LYS A 14 -24.48 4.79 7.14
CA LYS A 14 -23.24 5.58 7.19
C LYS A 14 -22.04 4.81 6.64
N ASN A 15 -22.00 3.48 6.83
CA ASN A 15 -20.91 2.61 6.41
C ASN A 15 -21.35 1.67 5.26
N LYS A 16 -22.21 2.16 4.35
CA LYS A 16 -22.55 1.45 3.11
C LYS A 16 -21.32 1.49 2.19
N ASN A 17 -20.30 0.71 2.53
CA ASN A 17 -19.23 0.40 1.62
C ASN A 17 -19.84 -0.55 0.59
N SER A 18 -20.08 -0.05 -0.63
CA SER A 18 -20.49 -0.90 -1.73
C SER A 18 -19.43 -1.99 -1.91
N SER A 19 -19.85 -3.26 -1.90
CA SER A 19 -18.96 -4.34 -2.28
C SER A 19 -18.39 -4.06 -3.67
N PRO A 20 -17.10 -4.31 -3.91
CA PRO A 20 -16.52 -4.11 -5.23
C PRO A 20 -17.28 -4.94 -6.28
N THR A 21 -17.44 -4.39 -7.48
CA THR A 21 -18.07 -5.12 -8.59
C THR A 21 -17.20 -6.31 -9.01
N GLN A 22 -17.81 -7.29 -9.69
CA GLN A 22 -17.06 -8.42 -10.24
C GLN A 22 -15.95 -7.98 -11.21
N GLU A 23 -16.18 -6.90 -11.95
CA GLU A 23 -15.19 -6.30 -12.84
C GLU A 23 -13.99 -5.76 -12.06
N VAL A 24 -14.22 -4.96 -11.00
CA VAL A 24 -13.14 -4.45 -10.14
C VAL A 24 -12.34 -5.61 -9.53
N LEU A 25 -13.01 -6.66 -9.06
CA LEU A 25 -12.35 -7.85 -8.53
C LEU A 25 -11.51 -8.59 -9.58
N SER A 26 -12.00 -8.69 -10.82
CA SER A 26 -11.28 -9.31 -11.94
C SER A 26 -10.03 -8.51 -12.31
N ASN A 27 -10.16 -7.19 -12.43
CA ASN A 27 -9.05 -6.28 -12.75
C ASN A 27 -7.98 -6.29 -11.64
N PHE A 28 -8.41 -6.32 -10.37
CA PHE A 28 -7.50 -6.49 -9.24
C PHE A 28 -6.75 -7.82 -9.33
N LYS A 29 -7.45 -8.93 -9.58
CA LYS A 29 -6.84 -10.26 -9.69
C LYS A 29 -5.82 -10.34 -10.83
N GLN A 30 -6.10 -9.69 -11.96
CA GLN A 30 -5.16 -9.62 -13.08
C GLN A 30 -3.93 -8.79 -12.71
N SER A 31 -4.13 -7.59 -12.15
CA SER A 31 -3.04 -6.70 -11.74
C SER A 31 -2.14 -7.35 -10.68
N LEU A 32 -2.74 -8.06 -9.72
CA LEU A 32 -2.01 -8.79 -8.69
C LEU A 32 -1.17 -9.93 -9.29
N LYS A 33 -1.74 -10.70 -10.23
CA LYS A 33 -0.98 -11.76 -10.93
C LYS A 33 0.22 -11.18 -11.69
N SER A 34 0.02 -10.08 -12.41
CA SER A 34 1.10 -9.40 -13.14
C SER A 34 2.18 -8.86 -12.19
N TYR A 35 1.78 -8.28 -11.05
CA TYR A 35 2.72 -7.82 -10.03
C TYR A 35 3.58 -8.97 -9.49
N VAL A 36 2.95 -10.08 -9.09
CA VAL A 36 3.66 -11.26 -8.57
C VAL A 36 4.59 -11.88 -9.61
N ALA A 37 4.19 -11.92 -10.88
CA ALA A 37 5.06 -12.39 -11.96
C ALA A 37 6.28 -11.47 -12.12
N ASN A 38 6.05 -10.16 -12.28
CA ASN A 38 7.13 -9.18 -12.48
C ASN A 38 8.13 -9.18 -11.32
N ILE A 39 7.66 -9.21 -10.07
CA ILE A 39 8.56 -9.21 -8.91
C ILE A 39 9.34 -10.52 -8.79
N SER A 40 8.74 -11.64 -9.23
CA SER A 40 9.41 -12.94 -9.24
C SER A 40 10.52 -12.99 -10.29
N ASP A 41 10.27 -12.42 -11.47
CA ASP A 41 11.25 -12.30 -12.55
C ASP A 41 12.37 -11.32 -12.19
N SER A 42 12.06 -10.28 -11.40
CA SER A 42 13.01 -9.25 -10.98
C SER A 42 13.73 -9.53 -9.65
N LYS A 43 13.73 -10.78 -9.16
CA LYS A 43 14.34 -11.14 -7.85
C LYS A 43 15.81 -10.75 -7.71
N LYS A 44 16.55 -10.73 -8.83
CA LYS A 44 17.99 -10.39 -8.86
C LYS A 44 18.24 -8.93 -9.25
N GLU A 45 17.19 -8.18 -9.58
CA GLU A 45 17.28 -6.77 -9.93
C GLU A 45 17.49 -5.92 -8.67
N SER A 46 17.85 -4.65 -8.89
CA SER A 46 18.06 -3.70 -7.80
C SER A 46 16.78 -3.42 -6.99
N GLU A 47 16.96 -2.97 -5.76
CA GLU A 47 15.88 -2.48 -4.90
C GLU A 47 15.03 -1.40 -5.58
N GLU A 48 15.68 -0.47 -6.30
CA GLU A 48 14.98 0.58 -7.06
C GLU A 48 14.09 0.01 -8.17
N HIS A 49 14.52 -1.06 -8.85
CA HIS A 49 13.70 -1.72 -9.86
C HIS A 49 12.46 -2.37 -9.22
N GLN A 50 12.64 -3.08 -8.11
CA GLN A 50 11.55 -3.70 -7.36
C GLN A 50 10.58 -2.65 -6.78
N LYS A 51 11.09 -1.52 -6.31
CA LYS A 51 10.29 -0.35 -5.90
C LYS A 51 9.42 0.18 -7.03
N ASN A 52 9.97 0.29 -8.24
CA ASN A 52 9.21 0.74 -9.41
C ASN A 52 8.09 -0.23 -9.80
N ILE A 53 8.29 -1.54 -9.63
CA ILE A 53 7.24 -2.55 -9.85
C ILE A 53 6.09 -2.35 -8.84
N LEU A 54 6.40 -2.14 -7.56
CA LEU A 54 5.40 -1.84 -6.54
C LEU A 54 4.65 -0.52 -6.83
N SER A 55 5.38 0.55 -7.13
CA SER A 55 4.80 1.85 -7.49
C SER A 55 3.86 1.73 -8.69
N SER A 56 4.26 1.02 -9.74
CA SER A 56 3.40 0.78 -10.90
C SER A 56 2.16 -0.05 -10.56
N PHE A 57 2.25 -1.03 -9.67
CA PHE A 57 1.09 -1.82 -9.24
C PHE A 57 0.09 -0.96 -8.47
N LEU A 58 0.57 -0.15 -7.51
CA LEU A 58 -0.26 0.75 -6.71
C LEU A 58 -0.97 1.79 -7.59
N SER A 59 -0.25 2.38 -8.55
CA SER A 59 -0.82 3.33 -9.50
C SER A 59 -1.84 2.69 -10.44
N LYS A 60 -1.57 1.52 -11.03
CA LYS A 60 -2.50 0.88 -11.98
C LYS A 60 -3.74 0.28 -11.33
N THR A 61 -3.62 -0.17 -10.08
CA THR A 61 -4.68 -0.94 -9.40
C THR A 61 -5.60 -0.05 -8.58
N PHE A 62 -5.06 1.03 -8.01
CA PHE A 62 -5.75 1.88 -7.05
C PHE A 62 -5.67 3.37 -7.38
N ASP A 63 -5.07 3.73 -8.53
CA ASP A 63 -4.84 5.12 -8.95
C ASP A 63 -4.05 5.95 -7.94
N TYR A 64 -3.25 5.30 -7.09
CA TYR A 64 -2.40 6.01 -6.14
C TYR A 64 -1.21 6.66 -6.84
N SER A 65 -1.07 7.96 -6.64
CA SER A 65 0.18 8.68 -6.93
C SER A 65 1.17 8.44 -5.79
N CYS A 66 2.07 7.47 -5.99
CA CYS A 66 3.15 7.21 -5.05
C CYS A 66 4.31 8.15 -5.36
N ASN A 67 4.66 9.01 -4.40
CA ASN A 67 5.76 9.96 -4.54
C ASN A 67 6.91 9.59 -3.61
N THR A 68 8.13 9.77 -4.10
CA THR A 68 9.32 9.78 -3.25
C THR A 68 9.44 11.18 -2.65
N ARG A 69 9.54 11.30 -1.32
CA ARG A 69 9.84 12.57 -0.67
C ARG A 69 10.85 12.33 0.44
N ASN A 70 11.95 13.07 0.41
CA ASN A 70 13.06 12.94 1.37
C ASN A 70 13.69 11.53 1.34
N LYS A 71 13.85 10.90 2.50
CA LYS A 71 14.47 9.56 2.68
C LYS A 71 13.47 8.40 2.63
N ILE A 72 12.26 8.62 2.10
CA ILE A 72 11.20 7.61 2.05
C ILE A 72 11.14 7.02 0.64
N ASP A 73 11.10 5.70 0.55
CA ASP A 73 11.06 4.98 -0.72
C ASP A 73 9.78 5.26 -1.51
N LEU A 74 8.60 5.09 -0.90
CA LEU A 74 7.32 5.51 -1.47
C LEU A 74 6.37 6.03 -0.38
N ALA A 75 5.49 6.97 -0.73
CA ALA A 75 4.43 7.40 0.17
C ALA A 75 3.12 7.66 -0.59
N ILE A 76 2.00 7.31 0.04
CA ILE A 76 0.65 7.67 -0.38
C ILE A 76 0.18 8.85 0.47
N TYR A 77 -0.31 9.88 -0.19
CA TYR A 77 -0.80 11.11 0.43
C TYR A 77 -2.30 11.26 0.19
N GLU A 78 -2.99 11.84 1.17
CA GLU A 78 -4.36 12.33 1.06
C GLU A 78 -4.34 13.77 1.57
N ASP A 79 -4.82 14.73 0.77
CA ASP A 79 -4.77 16.17 1.08
C ASP A 79 -3.39 16.66 1.53
N SER A 80 -2.33 16.27 0.83
CA SER A 80 -0.93 16.58 1.14
C SER A 80 -0.40 16.01 2.46
N THR A 81 -1.19 15.19 3.17
CA THR A 81 -0.79 14.52 4.40
C THR A 81 -0.39 13.08 4.10
N PRO A 82 0.82 12.62 4.51
CA PRO A 82 1.22 11.24 4.31
C PRO A 82 0.32 10.30 5.14
N LYS A 83 -0.29 9.32 4.47
CA LYS A 83 -1.14 8.30 5.11
C LYS A 83 -0.46 6.95 5.21
N VAL A 84 0.35 6.61 4.21
CA VAL A 84 1.10 5.36 4.15
C VAL A 84 2.51 5.66 3.71
N LEU A 85 3.49 5.08 4.42
CA LEU A 85 4.89 5.10 4.06
C LEU A 85 5.32 3.66 3.76
N PHE A 86 6.09 3.50 2.68
CA PHE A 86 6.70 2.24 2.30
C PHE A 86 8.21 2.39 2.42
N GLU A 87 8.82 1.42 3.10
CA GLU A 87 10.24 1.10 2.97
C GLU A 87 10.30 -0.15 2.09
N VAL A 88 11.01 -0.09 0.98
CA VAL A 88 11.12 -1.20 0.03
C VAL A 88 12.51 -1.77 0.12
N LYS A 89 12.60 -3.08 0.37
CA LYS A 89 13.88 -3.80 0.37
C LYS A 89 13.95 -4.78 -0.78
N SER A 90 15.16 -5.00 -1.28
CA SER A 90 15.40 -6.08 -2.25
C SER A 90 14.90 -7.43 -1.73
N LEU A 91 14.28 -8.24 -2.59
CA LEU A 91 13.90 -9.62 -2.28
C LEU A 91 15.08 -10.54 -1.93
N SER A 92 16.30 -10.15 -2.29
CA SER A 92 17.53 -10.85 -1.91
C SER A 92 18.14 -10.35 -0.58
N ASN A 93 17.52 -9.36 0.07
CA ASN A 93 18.00 -8.81 1.32
C ASN A 93 17.60 -9.72 2.49
N GLU A 94 18.60 -10.35 3.13
CA GLU A 94 18.40 -11.25 4.28
C GLU A 94 18.57 -10.55 5.64
N GLY A 95 18.95 -9.26 5.67
CA GLY A 95 19.50 -8.61 6.88
C GLY A 95 18.73 -7.42 7.45
N GLU A 96 17.77 -6.79 6.74
CA GLU A 96 17.33 -5.43 7.09
C GLU A 96 15.93 -5.24 7.69
N PHE A 97 15.17 -6.30 8.01
CA PHE A 97 14.09 -6.12 8.98
C PHE A 97 14.68 -6.24 10.39
N ILE A 98 14.97 -5.08 10.99
CA ILE A 98 15.36 -5.01 12.41
C ILE A 98 14.25 -5.70 13.22
N GLY A 99 14.56 -6.84 13.84
CA GLY A 99 13.75 -7.39 14.92
C GLY A 99 13.58 -6.30 15.98
N GLY A 100 12.34 -5.89 16.24
CA GLY A 100 11.92 -4.71 17.00
C GLY A 100 12.97 -4.09 17.94
N GLY A 101 13.51 -2.94 17.55
CA GLY A 101 14.52 -2.25 18.35
C GLY A 101 14.86 -0.88 17.78
N GLY A 102 13.87 0.02 17.68
CA GLY A 102 14.11 1.36 17.15
C GLY A 102 12.88 2.23 17.22
N GLY A 103 12.47 2.61 18.44
CA GLY A 103 11.48 3.66 18.64
C GLY A 103 12.01 5.00 18.12
N GLY A 104 11.80 5.26 16.84
CA GLY A 104 11.92 6.60 16.27
C GLY A 104 10.63 7.36 16.55
N LYS A 105 10.72 8.43 17.34
CA LYS A 105 9.64 9.43 17.43
C LYS A 105 9.38 9.98 16.02
N ILE A 106 8.17 9.72 15.54
CA ILE A 106 7.59 10.45 14.41
C ILE A 106 7.39 11.90 14.89
N PRO A 107 7.75 12.93 14.10
CA PRO A 107 7.53 14.33 14.46
C PRO A 107 6.05 14.67 14.71
#